data_AF-A0A972S386-F1
#
_entry.id   AF-A0A972S386-F1
#
_cell.length_a   1.000
_cell.length_b   1.000
_cell.length_c   1.000
_cell.angle_alpha   90.00
_cell.angle_beta   90.00
_cell.angle_gamma   90.00
#
_symmetry.space_group_name_H-M   'P 1'
#
loop_
_entity.id
_entity.type
_entity.pdbx_description
1 polymer ?
#
loop_
_entity_poly.entity_id
_entity_poly.type
_entity_poly.pdbx_seq_one_letter_code
_entity_poly.pdbx_strand_id
1 'polypeptide(L)'
;MKLNKLFISAAAVAVVSTGLFAGTSNMDVASVFEKECQGCHGPNHEGGVGADLRPNVIAKKNSYELAQTILNGRPGTAMPGFKDSFSKADADKMVDYLQHFKGRKIEVLSLENVKKKWRKFNDAAKLRQKYPHAVDVKKVTDICFVTERDASRVTFIDGTSGKILSRHPAGFAVHVTVTNKRQPRYAYSISRDGLVTMYDLASKGQQKIAEVRVGSESRGLAVSPDGKYVMAGNYTPGGAVLLDAMTLEPLKVYPTSSVIDMDGNIGSSRVAGIFDTPYGPYIAFALKDAGHVYIVDYSKPNFPIVGDIPNIGKILHDGLENEGKEFGRYLFIASQGSDVMGVVDFKTKKLVAKVYTGPGTKPHPGQGSSWYNDKYGQLAATQSMNVGNVVIWDSHWDVVRNVRTAGGGLFVGTSEHTPFIWSDNVLGGPTAWNKMHLINKQTLEVDRIIEVGTKEGKVIDPVSHKVLYKWKVPTVKDKNGKAVIPRILHAEPANHGKWTMISEWNTGRIGIYDAKTGKFVKYIKGLTTPTFTYSIEHRQTIPGA
;
A
#
# COMPACT_ATOMS: atom_id res chain seq x y z
N MET A 1 92.98 20.66 12.96
CA MET A 1 93.37 19.58 13.90
C MET A 1 92.10 18.85 14.35
N LYS A 2 92.07 17.52 14.11
CA LYS A 2 91.29 16.47 14.78
C LYS A 2 89.73 16.51 14.76
N LEU A 3 89.18 15.52 14.05
CA LEU A 3 88.12 14.58 14.43
C LEU A 3 86.96 15.06 15.33
N ASN A 4 85.72 14.86 14.88
CA ASN A 4 84.99 13.65 15.27
C ASN A 4 83.75 13.38 14.40
N LYS A 5 83.65 12.10 13.99
CA LYS A 5 82.49 11.48 13.38
C LYS A 5 81.42 11.28 14.46
N LEU A 6 80.15 11.46 14.11
CA LEU A 6 79.08 10.62 14.65
C LEU A 6 78.15 10.22 13.49
N PHE A 7 78.25 8.95 13.12
CA PHE A 7 77.26 8.28 12.29
C PHE A 7 76.10 7.87 13.20
N ILE A 8 74.88 8.32 12.88
CA ILE A 8 73.65 7.68 13.34
C ILE A 8 72.82 7.39 12.10
N SER A 9 72.63 6.10 11.84
CA SER A 9 71.86 5.53 10.75
C SER A 9 70.39 5.94 10.82
N ALA A 10 69.89 6.65 9.80
CA ALA A 10 68.47 6.79 9.55
C ALA A 10 68.04 5.75 8.51
N ALA A 11 67.44 4.66 8.98
CA ALA A 11 66.68 3.76 8.11
C ALA A 11 65.40 4.48 7.69
N ALA A 12 65.32 4.91 6.43
CA ALA A 12 64.10 5.43 5.84
C ALA A 12 63.13 4.27 5.59
N VAL A 13 62.20 4.04 6.53
CA VAL A 13 60.98 3.29 6.25
C VAL A 13 60.07 4.23 5.46
N ALA A 14 60.04 4.05 4.14
CA ALA A 14 59.01 4.63 3.30
C ALA A 14 57.67 3.95 3.67
N VAL A 15 56.91 4.58 4.58
CA VAL A 15 55.49 4.27 4.73
C VAL A 15 54.83 4.78 3.46
N VAL A 16 54.66 3.88 2.49
CA VAL A 16 53.68 4.08 1.43
C VAL A 16 52.33 4.08 2.12
N SER A 17 51.85 5.28 2.43
CA SER A 17 50.46 5.52 2.80
C SER A 17 49.61 5.14 1.59
N THR A 18 49.26 3.86 1.49
CA THR A 18 48.10 3.41 0.74
C THR A 18 46.90 3.97 1.46
N GLY A 19 46.57 5.22 1.14
CA GLY A 19 45.27 5.79 1.45
C GLY A 19 44.23 4.87 0.83
N LEU A 20 43.68 3.98 1.63
CA LEU A 20 42.39 3.35 1.39
C LEU A 20 41.43 4.52 1.14
N PHE A 21 41.14 4.79 -0.13
CA PHE A 21 40.02 5.64 -0.48
C PHE A 21 38.77 4.93 0.06
N ALA A 22 38.34 5.33 1.26
CA ALA A 22 36.97 5.12 1.70
C ALA A 22 36.10 5.79 0.63
N GLY A 23 35.49 4.98 -0.25
CA GLY A 23 34.74 5.49 -1.38
C GLY A 23 33.69 6.49 -0.90
N THR A 24 33.69 7.69 -1.48
CA THR A 24 32.67 8.70 -1.16
C THR A 24 31.37 8.33 -1.88
N SER A 25 30.26 8.27 -1.14
CA SER A 25 28.94 7.97 -1.73
C SER A 25 28.36 9.21 -2.42
N ASN A 26 27.93 9.03 -3.68
CA ASN A 26 27.18 10.03 -4.44
C ASN A 26 25.66 9.91 -4.27
N MET A 27 25.19 9.08 -3.33
CA MET A 27 23.75 8.87 -3.11
C MET A 27 23.04 10.16 -2.71
N ASP A 28 21.93 10.46 -3.38
CA ASP A 28 20.92 11.41 -2.89
C ASP A 28 20.10 10.72 -1.79
N VAL A 29 20.60 10.81 -0.57
CA VAL A 29 20.03 10.12 0.61
C VAL A 29 18.60 10.52 0.90
N ALA A 30 18.20 11.76 0.64
CA ALA A 30 16.83 12.21 0.90
C ALA A 30 15.86 11.54 -0.07
N SER A 31 16.18 11.56 -1.36
CA SER A 31 15.38 10.91 -2.41
C SER A 31 15.32 9.39 -2.22
N VAL A 32 16.46 8.76 -1.88
CA VAL A 32 16.51 7.32 -1.61
C VAL A 32 15.71 6.95 -0.35
N PHE A 33 15.80 7.74 0.72
CA PHE A 33 14.99 7.52 1.92
C PHE A 33 13.50 7.59 1.59
N GLU A 34 13.07 8.62 0.85
CA GLU A 34 11.69 8.79 0.43
C GLU A 34 11.19 7.59 -0.40
N LYS A 35 12.03 7.09 -1.31
CA LYS A 35 11.69 5.97 -2.18
C LYS A 35 11.62 4.63 -1.44
N GLU A 36 12.60 4.33 -0.60
CA GLU A 36 12.86 2.98 -0.08
C GLU A 36 12.54 2.80 1.40
N CYS A 37 12.65 3.84 2.23
CA CYS A 37 12.59 3.73 3.69
C CYS A 37 11.33 4.37 4.30
N GLN A 38 10.90 5.49 3.74
CA GLN A 38 9.83 6.34 4.28
C GLN A 38 8.49 5.62 4.44
N GLY A 39 8.20 4.64 3.57
CA GLY A 39 6.96 3.85 3.66
C GLY A 39 6.76 3.21 5.05
N CYS A 40 7.85 2.75 5.67
CA CYS A 40 7.82 2.13 7.00
C CYS A 40 8.18 3.11 8.12
N HIS A 41 9.10 4.06 7.86
CA HIS A 41 9.69 4.93 8.88
C HIS A 41 9.11 6.34 8.95
N GLY A 42 8.14 6.67 8.11
CA GLY A 42 7.48 7.98 8.11
C GLY A 42 8.30 9.10 7.45
N PRO A 43 7.63 10.16 6.96
CA PRO A 43 8.27 11.25 6.22
C PRO A 43 9.13 12.20 7.08
N ASN A 44 8.89 12.26 8.38
CA ASN A 44 9.71 12.96 9.36
C ASN A 44 10.57 11.98 10.18
N HIS A 45 10.72 10.75 9.69
CA HIS A 45 11.47 9.66 10.33
C HIS A 45 10.87 9.21 11.67
N GLU A 46 9.62 9.62 11.93
CA GLU A 46 8.90 9.45 13.19
C GLU A 46 8.44 8.00 13.46
N GLY A 47 8.76 7.07 12.56
CA GLY A 47 8.41 5.66 12.66
C GLY A 47 6.99 5.39 12.16
N GLY A 48 6.48 4.21 12.49
CA GLY A 48 5.17 3.72 12.07
C GLY A 48 5.17 2.20 12.17
N VAL A 49 5.21 1.52 11.01
CA VAL A 49 5.49 0.08 10.98
C VAL A 49 6.93 -0.18 11.44
N GLY A 50 7.86 0.60 10.90
CA GLY A 50 9.26 0.61 11.27
C GLY A 50 9.51 1.47 12.52
N ALA A 51 10.69 1.28 13.12
CA ALA A 51 11.11 2.05 14.28
C ALA A 51 11.23 3.55 13.99
N ASP A 52 11.11 4.38 15.02
CA ASP A 52 11.45 5.80 14.99
C ASP A 52 12.97 5.97 14.73
N LEU A 53 13.30 6.75 13.71
CA LEU A 53 14.65 7.04 13.24
C LEU A 53 15.03 8.52 13.41
N ARG A 54 14.24 9.31 14.17
CA ARG A 54 14.60 10.70 14.45
C ARG A 54 15.90 10.79 15.26
N PRO A 55 16.68 11.88 15.12
CA PRO A 55 17.96 12.03 15.82
C PRO A 55 17.89 11.83 17.34
N ASN A 56 16.82 12.28 17.99
CA ASN A 56 16.62 12.07 19.42
C ASN A 56 16.59 10.58 19.83
N VAL A 57 16.27 9.67 18.91
CA VAL A 57 16.25 8.22 19.13
C VAL A 57 17.56 7.54 18.73
N ILE A 58 18.19 7.97 17.63
CA ILE A 58 19.30 7.23 17.00
C ILE A 58 20.67 7.93 17.01
N ALA A 59 20.77 9.22 17.35
CA ALA A 59 22.03 9.96 17.25
C ALA A 59 23.15 9.38 18.15
N LYS A 60 22.78 8.75 19.27
CA LYS A 60 23.74 8.11 20.20
C LYS A 60 24.03 6.64 19.88
N LYS A 61 23.35 6.05 18.89
CA LYS A 61 23.56 4.64 18.51
C LYS A 61 24.83 4.49 17.67
N ASN A 62 25.44 3.31 17.72
CA ASN A 62 26.64 3.01 16.96
C ASN A 62 26.37 3.05 15.45
N SER A 63 27.02 3.97 14.73
CA SER A 63 26.78 4.18 13.30
C SER A 63 27.17 2.96 12.44
N TYR A 64 28.18 2.19 12.85
CA TYR A 64 28.56 0.96 12.16
C TYR A 64 27.44 -0.10 12.26
N GLU A 65 26.85 -0.30 13.43
CA GLU A 65 25.74 -1.24 13.61
C GLU A 65 24.48 -0.80 12.84
N LEU A 66 24.20 0.50 12.79
CA LEU A 66 23.11 1.04 11.99
C LEU A 66 23.34 0.78 10.49
N ALA A 67 24.55 0.99 9.99
CA ALA A 67 24.91 0.71 8.61
C ALA A 67 24.78 -0.80 8.29
N GLN A 68 25.22 -1.68 9.19
CA GLN A 68 25.02 -3.12 9.05
C GLN A 68 23.54 -3.51 9.04
N THR A 69 22.72 -2.82 9.84
CA THR A 69 21.26 -3.04 9.84
C THR A 69 20.66 -2.66 8.48
N ILE A 70 21.08 -1.55 7.88
CA ILE A 70 20.60 -1.15 6.53
C ILE A 70 21.01 -2.19 5.48
N LEU A 71 22.26 -2.65 5.51
CA LEU A 71 22.76 -3.60 4.51
C LEU A 71 22.09 -4.98 4.64
N ASN A 72 21.91 -5.47 5.85
CA ASN A 72 21.47 -6.85 6.10
C ASN A 72 19.97 -6.98 6.40
N GLY A 73 19.29 -5.88 6.70
CA GLY A 73 17.91 -5.89 7.18
C GLY A 73 17.81 -6.43 8.61
N ARG A 74 16.59 -6.74 9.04
CA ARG A 74 16.33 -7.37 10.36
C ARG A 74 15.48 -8.63 10.21
N PRO A 75 16.03 -9.83 10.44
CA PRO A 75 15.28 -11.07 10.43
C PRO A 75 14.05 -11.03 11.33
N GLY A 76 12.95 -11.64 10.88
CA GLY A 76 11.68 -11.66 11.63
C GLY A 76 10.91 -10.33 11.61
N THR A 77 11.34 -9.36 10.80
CA THR A 77 10.64 -8.08 10.63
C THR A 77 10.46 -7.76 9.14
N ALA A 78 9.58 -6.81 8.83
CA ALA A 78 9.43 -6.27 7.47
C ALA A 78 10.63 -5.44 6.97
N MET A 79 11.70 -5.23 7.76
CA MET A 79 12.87 -4.43 7.35
C MET A 79 13.77 -5.21 6.38
N PRO A 80 13.81 -4.86 5.08
CA PRO A 80 14.61 -5.58 4.10
C PRO A 80 16.10 -5.21 4.22
N GLY A 81 16.98 -6.05 3.67
CA GLY A 81 18.39 -5.72 3.49
C GLY A 81 18.65 -5.08 2.14
N PHE A 82 19.53 -4.07 2.11
CA PHE A 82 19.87 -3.29 0.92
C PHE A 82 21.25 -3.61 0.33
N LYS A 83 21.97 -4.62 0.83
CA LYS A 83 23.33 -4.97 0.37
C LYS A 83 23.52 -5.19 -1.13
N ASP A 84 22.45 -5.58 -1.84
CA ASP A 84 22.50 -5.80 -3.30
C ASP A 84 22.39 -4.48 -4.10
N SER A 85 21.98 -3.39 -3.44
CA SER A 85 21.75 -2.08 -4.06
C SER A 85 22.60 -0.97 -3.46
N PHE A 86 23.01 -1.08 -2.20
CA PHE A 86 23.77 -0.06 -1.46
C PHE A 86 25.20 -0.58 -1.19
N SER A 87 26.19 0.26 -1.43
CA SER A 87 27.54 0.05 -0.92
C SER A 87 27.60 0.33 0.59
N LYS A 88 28.71 -0.05 1.23
CA LYS A 88 28.96 0.33 2.63
C LYS A 88 28.97 1.86 2.82
N ALA A 89 29.58 2.59 1.87
CA ALA A 89 29.61 4.05 1.89
C ALA A 89 28.21 4.67 1.76
N ASP A 90 27.32 4.06 0.97
CA ASP A 90 25.93 4.50 0.86
C ASP A 90 25.18 4.31 2.18
N ALA A 91 25.36 3.14 2.82
CA ALA A 91 24.77 2.88 4.13
C ALA A 91 25.28 3.86 5.19
N ASP A 92 26.58 4.17 5.20
CA ASP A 92 27.16 5.16 6.11
C ASP A 92 26.61 6.56 5.88
N LYS A 93 26.49 7.00 4.62
CA LYS A 93 25.91 8.29 4.28
C LYS A 93 24.43 8.38 4.66
N MET A 94 23.68 7.28 4.52
CA MET A 94 22.29 7.21 4.99
C MET A 94 22.22 7.32 6.52
N VAL A 95 23.11 6.64 7.25
CA VAL A 95 23.17 6.77 8.72
C VAL A 95 23.48 8.20 9.15
N ASP A 96 24.47 8.84 8.52
CA ASP A 96 24.82 10.23 8.77
C ASP A 96 23.62 11.16 8.53
N TYR A 97 22.91 10.99 7.41
CA TYR A 97 21.68 11.72 7.10
C TYR A 97 20.62 11.57 8.20
N LEU A 98 20.40 10.34 8.67
CA LEU A 98 19.37 10.06 9.69
C LEU A 98 19.76 10.62 11.06
N GLN A 99 21.03 10.49 11.47
CA GLN A 99 21.52 11.01 12.76
C GLN A 99 21.57 12.54 12.80
N HIS A 100 21.72 13.20 11.65
CA HIS A 100 21.80 14.66 11.53
C HIS A 100 20.54 15.30 10.90
N PHE A 101 19.44 14.56 10.78
CA PHE A 101 18.20 15.04 10.16
C PHE A 101 17.57 16.21 10.94
N LYS A 102 17.44 17.38 10.31
CA LYS A 102 16.92 18.59 10.97
C LYS A 102 15.39 18.72 10.97
N GLY A 103 14.66 17.73 10.44
CA GLY A 103 13.22 17.82 10.21
C GLY A 103 12.88 18.49 8.88
N ARG A 104 11.61 18.35 8.45
CA ARG A 104 11.06 19.06 7.29
C ARG A 104 10.22 20.24 7.76
N LYS A 105 10.21 21.34 6.99
CA LYS A 105 9.23 22.42 7.18
C LYS A 105 7.88 21.92 6.69
N ILE A 106 6.91 21.81 7.60
CA ILE A 106 5.56 21.32 7.30
C ILE A 106 4.65 22.53 7.12
N GLU A 107 3.95 22.59 5.97
CA GLU A 107 2.90 23.59 5.76
C GLU A 107 1.69 23.29 6.65
N VAL A 108 0.96 24.32 7.08
CA VAL A 108 -0.30 24.12 7.80
C VAL A 108 -1.37 23.62 6.83
N LEU A 109 -2.14 22.60 7.24
CA LEU A 109 -3.31 22.15 6.49
C LEU A 109 -4.42 23.19 6.62
N SER A 110 -4.60 24.03 5.60
CA SER A 110 -5.71 24.98 5.51
C SER A 110 -6.42 24.84 4.17
N LEU A 111 -7.71 25.16 4.13
CA LEU A 111 -8.49 25.11 2.89
C LEU A 111 -7.90 26.05 1.83
N GLU A 112 -7.44 27.23 2.24
CA GLU A 112 -6.80 28.20 1.35
C GLU A 112 -5.54 27.63 0.68
N ASN A 113 -4.66 26.98 1.46
CA ASN A 113 -3.42 26.39 0.94
C ASN A 113 -3.69 25.27 -0.07
N VAL A 114 -4.73 24.48 0.16
CA VAL A 114 -5.12 23.40 -0.76
C VAL A 114 -5.82 23.96 -2.01
N LYS A 115 -6.73 24.93 -1.87
CA LYS A 115 -7.44 25.56 -3.00
C LYS A 115 -6.47 26.19 -4.00
N LYS A 116 -5.38 26.82 -3.55
CA LYS A 116 -4.32 27.38 -4.41
C LYS A 116 -3.64 26.33 -5.31
N LYS A 117 -3.76 25.04 -4.98
CA LYS A 117 -3.13 23.92 -5.69
C LYS A 117 -4.11 23.15 -6.58
N TRP A 118 -5.39 23.54 -6.64
CA TRP A 118 -6.40 22.93 -7.51
C TRP A 118 -6.26 23.43 -8.95
N ARG A 119 -6.42 22.51 -9.91
CA ARG A 119 -6.27 22.77 -11.35
C ARG A 119 -7.35 22.01 -12.12
N LYS A 120 -8.10 22.72 -12.97
CA LYS A 120 -9.05 22.13 -13.91
C LYS A 120 -8.40 21.96 -15.29
N PHE A 121 -8.64 20.81 -15.93
CA PHE A 121 -8.14 20.50 -17.28
C PHE A 121 -9.29 20.39 -18.30
N ASN A 122 -10.27 19.54 -18.00
CA ASN A 122 -11.43 19.30 -18.86
C ASN A 122 -12.73 19.55 -18.10
N ASP A 123 -13.80 19.76 -18.85
CA ASP A 123 -15.14 19.89 -18.28
C ASP A 123 -15.89 18.54 -18.36
N ALA A 124 -16.28 18.01 -17.21
CA ALA A 124 -16.91 16.70 -17.10
C ALA A 124 -18.24 16.62 -17.87
N ALA A 125 -19.03 17.69 -17.91
CA ALA A 125 -20.31 17.71 -18.63
C ALA A 125 -20.09 17.73 -20.14
N LYS A 126 -19.12 18.52 -20.63
CA LYS A 126 -18.75 18.52 -22.06
C LYS A 126 -18.18 17.18 -22.51
N LEU A 127 -17.33 16.53 -21.69
CA LEU A 127 -16.85 15.18 -21.97
C LEU A 127 -18.01 14.17 -21.99
N ARG A 128 -19.01 14.32 -21.12
CA ARG A 128 -20.21 13.47 -21.11
C ARG A 128 -21.07 13.62 -22.33
N GLN A 129 -21.25 14.84 -22.81
CA GLN A 129 -21.95 15.10 -24.06
C GLN A 129 -21.20 14.53 -25.27
N LYS A 130 -19.88 14.70 -25.32
CA LYS A 130 -19.04 14.22 -26.43
C LYS A 130 -18.87 12.69 -26.43
N TYR A 131 -18.78 12.09 -25.26
CA TYR A 131 -18.60 10.66 -25.03
C TYR A 131 -19.71 10.14 -24.11
N PRO A 132 -20.93 9.92 -24.63
CA PRO A 132 -22.06 9.44 -23.82
C PRO A 132 -21.84 8.02 -23.29
N HIS A 133 -21.04 7.22 -24.00
CA HIS A 133 -20.62 5.87 -23.63
C HIS A 133 -19.10 5.73 -23.73
N ALA A 134 -18.55 4.67 -23.14
CA ALA A 134 -17.13 4.35 -23.27
C ALA A 134 -16.77 4.09 -24.74
N VAL A 135 -15.62 4.61 -25.17
CA VAL A 135 -15.16 4.50 -26.56
C VAL A 135 -13.98 3.54 -26.76
N ASP A 136 -13.21 3.28 -25.71
CA ASP A 136 -12.03 2.39 -25.78
C ASP A 136 -12.33 0.95 -25.33
N VAL A 137 -13.48 0.75 -24.67
CA VAL A 137 -13.97 -0.54 -24.13
C VAL A 137 -15.49 -0.60 -24.25
N LYS A 138 -16.07 -1.79 -24.06
CA LYS A 138 -17.53 -1.97 -24.13
C LYS A 138 -18.26 -1.31 -22.97
N LYS A 139 -17.74 -1.41 -21.74
CA LYS A 139 -18.25 -0.72 -20.55
C LYS A 139 -17.11 -0.14 -19.74
N VAL A 140 -17.33 0.99 -19.05
CA VAL A 140 -16.32 1.56 -18.13
C VAL A 140 -15.91 0.58 -17.03
N THR A 141 -16.82 -0.31 -16.63
CA THR A 141 -16.57 -1.40 -15.67
C THR A 141 -15.57 -2.44 -16.15
N ASP A 142 -15.31 -2.50 -17.46
CA ASP A 142 -14.35 -3.42 -18.05
C ASP A 142 -12.92 -2.88 -17.92
N ILE A 143 -12.71 -1.67 -17.40
CA ILE A 143 -11.38 -1.08 -17.21
C ILE A 143 -10.76 -1.59 -15.91
N CYS A 144 -9.44 -1.78 -15.91
CA CYS A 144 -8.65 -1.85 -14.68
C CYS A 144 -7.58 -0.75 -14.69
N PHE A 145 -7.31 -0.22 -13.49
CA PHE A 145 -6.20 0.68 -13.23
C PHE A 145 -4.97 -0.10 -12.78
N VAL A 146 -3.80 0.30 -13.23
CA VAL A 146 -2.51 -0.25 -12.80
C VAL A 146 -1.60 0.89 -12.38
N THR A 147 -1.09 0.82 -11.15
CA THR A 147 -0.04 1.71 -10.66
C THR A 147 1.31 1.26 -11.20
N GLU A 148 1.95 2.10 -12.01
CA GLU A 148 3.36 1.94 -12.41
C GLU A 148 4.24 2.83 -11.51
N ARG A 149 4.62 2.26 -10.35
CA ARG A 149 5.13 3.02 -9.20
C ARG A 149 6.33 3.91 -9.53
N ASP A 150 7.41 3.32 -10.04
CA ASP A 150 8.65 4.02 -10.31
C ASP A 150 8.54 4.91 -11.56
N ALA A 151 7.56 4.68 -12.43
CA ALA A 151 7.25 5.55 -13.57
C ALA A 151 6.32 6.71 -13.21
N SER A 152 5.87 6.84 -11.95
CA SER A 152 5.03 7.94 -11.46
C SER A 152 3.77 8.16 -12.30
N ARG A 153 3.13 7.07 -12.70
CA ARG A 153 1.96 7.08 -13.59
C ARG A 153 0.96 5.98 -13.26
N VAL A 154 -0.29 6.21 -13.68
CA VAL A 154 -1.31 5.17 -13.80
C VAL A 154 -1.43 4.72 -15.24
N THR A 155 -1.72 3.43 -15.41
CA THR A 155 -2.02 2.82 -16.70
C THR A 155 -3.40 2.21 -16.67
N PHE A 156 -4.18 2.52 -17.71
CA PHE A 156 -5.50 1.95 -17.93
C PHE A 156 -5.37 0.74 -18.85
N ILE A 157 -5.99 -0.36 -18.45
CA ILE A 157 -6.06 -1.58 -19.25
C ILE A 157 -7.51 -1.99 -19.43
N ASP A 158 -7.82 -2.62 -20.56
CA ASP A 158 -9.05 -3.38 -20.73
C ASP A 158 -8.91 -4.69 -19.94
N GLY A 159 -9.67 -4.81 -18.86
CA GLY A 159 -9.72 -5.95 -17.96
C GLY A 159 -10.23 -7.24 -18.60
N THR A 160 -10.89 -7.17 -19.76
CA THR A 160 -11.43 -8.35 -20.48
C THR A 160 -10.49 -8.88 -21.56
N SER A 161 -9.56 -8.04 -22.06
CA SER A 161 -8.60 -8.39 -23.12
C SER A 161 -7.13 -8.28 -22.68
N GLY A 162 -6.83 -7.57 -21.61
CA GLY A 162 -5.48 -7.24 -21.15
C GLY A 162 -4.76 -6.18 -21.99
N LYS A 163 -5.48 -5.50 -22.90
CA LYS A 163 -4.91 -4.46 -23.76
C LYS A 163 -4.65 -3.19 -22.95
N ILE A 164 -3.47 -2.60 -23.11
CA ILE A 164 -3.18 -1.26 -22.57
C ILE A 164 -3.95 -0.21 -23.38
N LEU A 165 -4.71 0.63 -22.70
CA LEU A 165 -5.57 1.67 -23.28
C LEU A 165 -4.87 3.02 -23.29
N SER A 166 -4.37 3.46 -22.12
CA SER A 166 -3.73 4.77 -21.96
C SER A 166 -2.81 4.78 -20.74
N ARG A 167 -1.93 5.79 -20.67
CA ARG A 167 -1.02 6.02 -19.54
C ARG A 167 -1.01 7.49 -19.17
N HIS A 168 -1.06 7.80 -17.89
CA HIS A 168 -1.15 9.17 -17.39
C HIS A 168 -0.17 9.41 -16.25
N PRO A 169 0.70 10.43 -16.34
CA PRO A 169 1.42 10.92 -15.16
C PRO A 169 0.43 11.20 -14.04
N ALA A 170 0.74 10.79 -12.81
CA ALA A 170 -0.23 10.87 -11.72
C ALA A 170 0.42 11.18 -10.37
N GLY A 171 1.61 11.81 -10.39
CA GLY A 171 2.39 12.13 -9.21
C GLY A 171 3.37 11.02 -8.82
N PHE A 172 4.25 11.34 -7.86
CA PHE A 172 5.31 10.45 -7.43
C PHE A 172 4.74 9.21 -6.75
N ALA A 173 5.06 8.03 -7.30
CA ALA A 173 4.67 6.73 -6.76
C ALA A 173 3.18 6.67 -6.35
N VAL A 174 2.28 6.65 -7.34
CA VAL A 174 0.82 6.51 -7.12
C VAL A 174 0.54 5.42 -6.09
N HIS A 175 -0.37 5.68 -5.15
CA HIS A 175 -0.60 4.80 -4.01
C HIS A 175 -1.96 4.10 -4.08
N VAL A 176 -3.05 4.86 -4.16
CA VAL A 176 -4.42 4.31 -4.17
C VAL A 176 -5.18 4.87 -5.36
N THR A 177 -6.01 4.02 -5.96
CA THR A 177 -7.03 4.43 -6.93
C THR A 177 -8.38 3.96 -6.43
N VAL A 178 -9.37 4.86 -6.48
CA VAL A 178 -10.76 4.55 -6.13
C VAL A 178 -11.71 4.93 -7.26
N THR A 179 -12.85 4.26 -7.32
CA THR A 179 -13.89 4.50 -8.32
C THR A 179 -15.11 5.09 -7.65
N ASN A 180 -15.79 5.99 -8.34
CA ASN A 180 -17.11 6.42 -7.91
C ASN A 180 -18.13 5.29 -8.08
N LYS A 181 -18.55 4.66 -6.98
CA LYS A 181 -19.45 3.49 -6.99
C LYS A 181 -20.83 3.80 -7.61
N ARG A 182 -21.34 5.03 -7.39
CA ARG A 182 -22.62 5.49 -7.94
C ARG A 182 -22.52 5.88 -9.41
N GLN A 183 -21.38 6.40 -9.84
CA GLN A 183 -21.10 6.85 -11.20
C GLN A 183 -19.74 6.31 -11.67
N PRO A 184 -19.63 5.01 -12.04
CA PRO A 184 -18.36 4.35 -12.36
C PRO A 184 -17.68 4.88 -13.63
N ARG A 185 -18.20 5.97 -14.22
CA ARG A 185 -17.53 6.78 -15.24
C ARG A 185 -16.34 7.55 -14.66
N TYR A 186 -16.34 7.87 -13.37
CA TYR A 186 -15.29 8.69 -12.76
C TYR A 186 -14.49 7.87 -11.76
N ALA A 187 -13.17 8.07 -11.81
CA ALA A 187 -12.23 7.41 -10.92
C ALA A 187 -11.10 8.38 -10.59
N TYR A 188 -10.43 8.10 -9.47
CA TYR A 188 -9.49 9.02 -8.83
C TYR A 188 -8.26 8.26 -8.39
N SER A 189 -7.09 8.88 -8.53
CA SER A 189 -5.85 8.36 -7.95
C SER A 189 -5.25 9.36 -6.99
N ILE A 190 -4.57 8.87 -5.95
CA ILE A 190 -3.70 9.68 -5.09
C ILE A 190 -2.27 9.18 -5.15
N SER A 191 -1.33 10.10 -5.26
CA SER A 191 0.09 9.80 -5.17
C SER A 191 0.68 10.05 -3.80
N ARG A 192 1.87 9.47 -3.57
CA ARG A 192 2.57 9.64 -2.28
C ARG A 192 2.92 11.08 -1.99
N ASP A 193 3.16 11.89 -3.01
CA ASP A 193 3.40 13.33 -2.91
C ASP A 193 2.10 14.17 -2.81
N GLY A 194 0.94 13.53 -2.68
CA GLY A 194 -0.34 14.17 -2.37
C GLY A 194 -1.10 14.75 -3.57
N LEU A 195 -0.76 14.36 -4.80
CA LEU A 195 -1.54 14.73 -5.99
C LEU A 195 -2.75 13.80 -6.10
N VAL A 196 -3.95 14.37 -6.05
CA VAL A 196 -5.20 13.70 -6.40
C VAL A 196 -5.54 14.05 -7.85
N THR A 197 -5.79 13.06 -8.69
CA THR A 197 -6.17 13.22 -10.09
C THR A 197 -7.52 12.56 -10.36
N MET A 198 -8.40 13.24 -11.10
CA MET A 198 -9.70 12.71 -11.54
C MET A 198 -9.69 12.39 -13.03
N TYR A 199 -10.28 11.26 -13.40
CA TYR A 199 -10.34 10.76 -14.78
C TYR A 199 -11.79 10.53 -15.24
N ASP A 200 -12.06 10.76 -16.54
CA ASP A 200 -13.28 10.32 -17.21
C ASP A 200 -13.02 9.02 -17.98
N LEU A 201 -13.52 7.91 -17.45
CA LEU A 201 -13.28 6.57 -17.99
C LEU A 201 -13.96 6.30 -19.34
N ALA A 202 -15.03 7.05 -19.66
CA ALA A 202 -15.75 6.89 -20.93
C ALA A 202 -15.06 7.62 -22.08
N SER A 203 -14.30 8.69 -21.77
CA SER A 203 -13.60 9.50 -22.77
C SER A 203 -12.45 8.74 -23.44
N LYS A 204 -12.14 9.12 -24.69
CA LYS A 204 -11.00 8.56 -25.44
C LYS A 204 -9.69 8.80 -24.68
N GLY A 205 -9.00 7.72 -24.34
CA GLY A 205 -7.74 7.72 -23.60
C GLY A 205 -7.88 8.10 -22.12
N GLN A 206 -9.08 7.99 -21.54
CA GLN A 206 -9.35 8.24 -20.11
C GLN A 206 -8.83 9.61 -19.64
N GLN A 207 -9.35 10.68 -20.24
CA GLN A 207 -8.85 12.04 -20.05
C GLN A 207 -8.98 12.51 -18.60
N LYS A 208 -7.97 13.27 -18.14
CA LYS A 208 -8.00 13.95 -16.84
C LYS A 208 -9.02 15.07 -16.84
N ILE A 209 -9.79 15.19 -15.76
CA ILE A 209 -10.74 16.29 -15.55
C ILE A 209 -10.09 17.40 -14.72
N ALA A 210 -9.50 17.05 -13.58
CA ALA A 210 -8.90 17.98 -12.64
C ALA A 210 -7.82 17.30 -11.80
N GLU A 211 -7.00 18.12 -11.13
CA GLU A 211 -6.04 17.71 -10.12
C GLU A 211 -6.03 18.66 -8.94
N VAL A 212 -5.67 18.16 -7.76
CA VAL A 212 -5.35 18.98 -6.60
C VAL A 212 -4.26 18.32 -5.76
N ARG A 213 -3.31 19.13 -5.29
CA ARG A 213 -2.30 18.67 -4.33
C ARG A 213 -2.78 18.94 -2.90
N VAL A 214 -3.18 17.89 -2.20
CA VAL A 214 -3.82 17.95 -0.86
C VAL A 214 -2.81 17.98 0.29
N GLY A 215 -1.58 17.53 0.04
CA GLY A 215 -0.50 17.48 1.02
C GLY A 215 0.85 17.33 0.32
N SER A 216 1.91 17.18 1.09
CA SER A 216 3.22 16.76 0.59
C SER A 216 3.45 15.26 0.77
N GLU A 217 2.67 14.61 1.64
CA GLU A 217 2.70 13.17 1.85
C GLU A 217 1.29 12.63 2.09
N SER A 218 0.79 11.74 1.22
CA SER A 218 -0.59 11.23 1.30
C SER A 218 -0.68 9.76 0.90
N ARG A 219 -1.69 9.04 1.42
CA ARG A 219 -1.85 7.59 1.18
C ARG A 219 -3.29 7.17 0.96
N GLY A 220 -4.23 7.65 1.79
CA GLY A 220 -5.61 7.22 1.74
C GLY A 220 -6.47 8.03 0.76
N LEU A 221 -7.46 7.36 0.16
CA LEU A 221 -8.45 7.95 -0.74
C LEU A 221 -9.74 7.12 -0.66
N ALA A 222 -10.91 7.77 -0.62
CA ALA A 222 -12.20 7.09 -0.75
C ALA A 222 -13.22 8.01 -1.44
N VAL A 223 -14.28 7.43 -2.00
CA VAL A 223 -15.41 8.17 -2.59
C VAL A 223 -16.64 7.89 -1.75
N SER A 224 -17.40 8.93 -1.38
CA SER A 224 -18.70 8.75 -0.71
C SER A 224 -19.60 7.81 -1.52
N PRO A 225 -20.40 6.94 -0.87
CA PRO A 225 -21.29 6.00 -1.56
C PRO A 225 -22.32 6.65 -2.50
N ASP A 226 -22.75 7.88 -2.21
CA ASP A 226 -23.66 8.64 -3.09
C ASP A 226 -22.94 9.29 -4.30
N GLY A 227 -21.61 9.17 -4.34
CA GLY A 227 -20.75 9.60 -5.43
C GLY A 227 -20.50 11.11 -5.50
N LYS A 228 -20.81 11.88 -4.46
CA LYS A 228 -20.69 13.35 -4.48
C LYS A 228 -19.36 13.87 -3.97
N TYR A 229 -18.66 13.12 -3.12
CA TYR A 229 -17.44 13.58 -2.47
C TYR A 229 -16.31 12.57 -2.58
N VAL A 230 -15.08 13.08 -2.61
CA VAL A 230 -13.84 12.31 -2.50
C VAL A 230 -13.10 12.80 -1.26
N MET A 231 -12.61 11.90 -0.41
CA MET A 231 -11.77 12.27 0.73
C MET A 231 -10.36 11.72 0.56
N ALA A 232 -9.37 12.58 0.75
CA ALA A 232 -7.95 12.25 0.68
C ALA A 232 -7.27 12.41 2.05
N GLY A 233 -6.44 11.43 2.43
CA GLY A 233 -5.73 11.38 3.71
C GLY A 233 -4.25 11.71 3.59
N ASN A 234 -3.78 12.62 4.45
CA ASN A 234 -2.41 13.08 4.50
C ASN A 234 -1.65 12.53 5.71
N TYR A 235 -0.41 12.16 5.46
CA TYR A 235 0.62 12.08 6.49
C TYR A 235 1.15 13.49 6.81
N THR A 236 1.40 14.30 5.77
CA THR A 236 2.01 15.62 5.94
C THR A 236 1.35 16.68 5.03
N PRO A 237 0.88 17.81 5.59
CA PRO A 237 0.49 17.96 7.00
C PRO A 237 -0.58 16.95 7.40
N GLY A 238 -0.53 16.48 8.65
CA GLY A 238 -1.50 15.51 9.16
C GLY A 238 -2.94 16.02 9.03
N GLY A 239 -3.79 15.21 8.40
CA GLY A 239 -5.22 15.48 8.30
C GLY A 239 -5.86 14.89 7.06
N ALA A 240 -7.13 15.21 6.84
CA ALA A 240 -7.88 14.80 5.66
C ALA A 240 -8.44 16.00 4.89
N VAL A 241 -8.69 15.84 3.60
CA VAL A 241 -9.30 16.85 2.73
C VAL A 241 -10.51 16.25 2.03
N LEU A 242 -11.67 16.90 2.15
CA LEU A 242 -12.88 16.58 1.40
C LEU A 242 -12.93 17.42 0.13
N LEU A 243 -13.18 16.76 -0.99
CA LEU A 243 -13.22 17.31 -2.34
C LEU A 243 -14.59 17.03 -2.97
N ASP A 244 -15.05 17.92 -3.85
CA ASP A 244 -16.18 17.62 -4.74
C ASP A 244 -15.78 16.53 -5.75
N ALA A 245 -16.56 15.46 -5.86
CA ALA A 245 -16.21 14.33 -6.70
C ALA A 245 -16.32 14.65 -8.21
N MET A 246 -17.05 15.67 -8.61
CA MET A 246 -17.27 15.98 -10.02
C MET A 246 -16.24 16.98 -10.58
N THR A 247 -15.51 17.67 -9.71
CA THR A 247 -14.60 18.76 -10.07
C THR A 247 -13.24 18.69 -9.37
N LEU A 248 -13.10 17.91 -8.30
CA LEU A 248 -12.00 17.95 -7.32
C LEU A 248 -11.81 19.29 -6.60
N GLU A 249 -12.79 20.20 -6.62
CA GLU A 249 -12.68 21.42 -5.84
C GLU A 249 -12.59 21.08 -4.34
N PRO A 250 -11.62 21.63 -3.59
CA PRO A 250 -11.54 21.43 -2.15
C PRO A 250 -12.71 22.08 -1.42
N LEU A 251 -13.41 21.28 -0.61
CA LEU A 251 -14.59 21.72 0.13
C LEU A 251 -14.28 21.96 1.61
N LYS A 252 -13.48 21.07 2.22
CA LYS A 252 -13.15 21.13 3.65
C LYS A 252 -11.84 20.43 3.97
N VAL A 253 -11.17 20.88 5.04
CA VAL A 253 -10.01 20.22 5.64
C VAL A 253 -10.29 19.79 7.07
N TYR A 254 -9.64 18.71 7.50
CA TYR A 254 -9.69 18.17 8.87
C TYR A 254 -8.26 18.02 9.38
N PRO A 255 -7.66 19.08 9.94
CA PRO A 255 -6.33 19.00 10.53
C PRO A 255 -6.31 18.04 11.71
N THR A 256 -5.28 17.21 11.80
CA THR A 256 -5.06 16.27 12.91
C THR A 256 -3.76 16.59 13.65
N SER A 257 -3.44 17.88 13.78
CA SER A 257 -2.19 18.37 14.38
C SER A 257 -2.14 18.31 15.91
N SER A 258 -3.28 18.08 16.57
CA SER A 258 -3.44 18.07 18.02
C SER A 258 -4.49 17.04 18.41
N VAL A 259 -4.06 15.79 18.54
CA VAL A 259 -4.88 14.63 18.91
C VAL A 259 -4.19 13.91 20.06
N ILE A 260 -4.98 13.43 21.01
CA ILE A 260 -4.49 12.61 22.13
C ILE A 260 -4.20 11.20 21.60
N ASP A 261 -3.01 10.68 21.85
CA ASP A 261 -2.64 9.31 21.50
C ASP A 261 -3.00 8.30 22.60
N MET A 262 -2.77 7.01 22.31
CA MET A 262 -2.98 5.89 23.23
C MET A 262 -2.21 5.99 24.56
N ASP A 263 -1.16 6.80 24.62
CA ASP A 263 -0.31 7.01 25.80
C ASP A 263 -0.65 8.33 26.53
N GLY A 264 -1.68 9.06 26.06
CA GLY A 264 -2.12 10.33 26.65
C GLY A 264 -1.35 11.56 26.16
N ASN A 265 -0.43 11.41 25.19
CA ASN A 265 0.32 12.55 24.66
C ASN A 265 -0.52 13.29 23.61
N ILE A 266 -0.35 14.61 23.52
CA ILE A 266 -0.98 15.42 22.47
C ILE A 266 0.03 15.63 21.34
N GLY A 267 -0.35 15.26 20.12
CA GLY A 267 0.50 15.43 18.95
C GLY A 267 -0.24 15.38 17.62
N SER A 268 0.52 15.50 16.54
CA SER A 268 -0.01 15.31 15.19
C SER A 268 -0.19 13.82 14.92
N SER A 269 -1.31 13.46 14.29
CA SER A 269 -1.51 12.12 13.73
C SER A 269 -1.56 12.17 12.22
N ARG A 270 -0.83 11.27 11.58
CA ARG A 270 -0.98 10.97 10.16
C ARG A 270 -2.35 10.31 9.91
N VAL A 271 -2.90 10.51 8.71
CA VAL A 271 -4.12 9.83 8.25
C VAL A 271 -3.73 8.71 7.28
N ALA A 272 -4.04 7.46 7.65
CA ALA A 272 -3.76 6.28 6.85
C ALA A 272 -4.94 5.90 5.96
N GLY A 273 -5.70 4.85 6.30
CA GLY A 273 -6.90 4.45 5.57
C GLY A 273 -8.02 5.49 5.64
N ILE A 274 -8.71 5.67 4.52
CA ILE A 274 -10.00 6.36 4.41
C ILE A 274 -11.01 5.29 4.00
N PHE A 275 -12.22 5.30 4.56
CA PHE A 275 -13.22 4.25 4.35
C PHE A 275 -14.57 4.89 4.06
N ASP A 276 -15.14 4.58 2.91
CA ASP A 276 -16.53 4.86 2.61
C ASP A 276 -17.41 3.68 3.00
N THR A 277 -18.55 3.96 3.62
CA THR A 277 -19.49 2.92 4.06
C THR A 277 -20.89 3.15 3.49
N PRO A 278 -21.54 2.15 2.89
CA PRO A 278 -22.93 2.23 2.47
C PRO A 278 -23.93 2.20 3.64
N TYR A 279 -23.49 1.94 4.88
CA TYR A 279 -24.36 1.81 6.04
C TYR A 279 -25.01 3.13 6.48
N GLY A 280 -24.40 4.25 6.12
CA GLY A 280 -24.91 5.59 6.39
C GLY A 280 -24.18 6.62 5.55
N PRO A 281 -24.52 7.91 5.69
CA PRO A 281 -23.84 8.98 4.95
C PRO A 281 -22.48 9.31 5.57
N TYR A 282 -21.60 8.30 5.71
CA TYR A 282 -20.35 8.40 6.43
C TYR A 282 -19.12 8.15 5.55
N ILE A 283 -18.07 8.92 5.83
CA ILE A 283 -16.69 8.57 5.47
C ILE A 283 -15.88 8.56 6.76
N ALA A 284 -15.13 7.49 7.00
CA ALA A 284 -14.23 7.38 8.14
C ALA A 284 -12.76 7.53 7.71
N PHE A 285 -11.91 7.92 8.66
CA PHE A 285 -10.47 7.91 8.45
C PHE A 285 -9.69 7.54 9.70
N ALA A 286 -8.63 6.74 9.51
CA ALA A 286 -7.80 6.23 10.59
C ALA A 286 -6.65 7.21 10.91
N LEU A 287 -6.60 7.64 12.16
CA LEU A 287 -5.52 8.43 12.72
C LEU A 287 -4.43 7.46 13.18
N LYS A 288 -3.43 7.30 12.32
CA LYS A 288 -2.35 6.32 12.45
C LYS A 288 -1.68 6.38 13.82
N ASP A 289 -1.21 7.55 14.20
CA ASP A 289 -0.38 7.72 15.40
C ASP A 289 -1.23 7.79 16.67
N ALA A 290 -2.42 8.39 16.59
CA ALA A 290 -3.29 8.55 17.75
C ALA A 290 -3.98 7.25 18.18
N GLY A 291 -4.27 6.33 17.25
CA GLY A 291 -5.08 5.14 17.59
C GLY A 291 -6.59 5.40 17.54
N HIS A 292 -7.01 6.41 16.78
CA HIS A 292 -8.40 6.85 16.66
C HIS A 292 -8.95 6.61 15.25
N VAL A 293 -10.26 6.42 15.13
CA VAL A 293 -11.00 6.54 13.86
C VAL A 293 -11.96 7.72 13.98
N TYR A 294 -11.88 8.65 13.04
CA TYR A 294 -12.87 9.74 12.93
C TYR A 294 -13.93 9.36 11.89
N ILE A 295 -15.19 9.70 12.16
CA ILE A 295 -16.33 9.48 11.26
C ILE A 295 -16.93 10.84 10.88
N VAL A 296 -16.95 11.16 9.60
CA VAL A 296 -17.57 12.37 9.05
C VAL A 296 -18.95 12.04 8.50
N ASP A 297 -19.97 12.81 8.88
CA ASP A 297 -21.29 12.75 8.26
C ASP A 297 -21.37 13.73 7.09
N TYR A 298 -21.36 13.20 5.87
CA TYR A 298 -21.36 14.03 4.67
C TYR A 298 -22.77 14.52 4.25
N SER A 299 -23.83 14.07 4.93
CA SER A 299 -25.20 14.54 4.67
C SER A 299 -25.54 15.85 5.39
N LYS A 300 -24.73 16.25 6.39
CA LYS A 300 -24.98 17.42 7.22
C LYS A 300 -24.23 18.65 6.70
N PRO A 301 -24.77 19.86 6.92
CA PRO A 301 -24.06 21.10 6.63
C PRO A 301 -22.68 21.11 7.27
N ASN A 302 -21.69 21.62 6.53
CA ASN A 302 -20.30 21.69 6.94
C ASN A 302 -19.61 20.35 7.23
N PHE A 303 -20.20 19.19 6.93
CA PHE A 303 -19.54 17.87 7.04
C PHE A 303 -18.89 17.63 8.43
N PRO A 304 -19.68 17.59 9.52
CA PRO A 304 -19.15 17.45 10.88
C PRO A 304 -18.53 16.07 11.11
N ILE A 305 -17.51 16.02 11.98
CA ILE A 305 -17.10 14.76 12.61
C ILE A 305 -18.18 14.41 13.63
N VAL A 306 -18.81 13.25 13.44
CA VAL A 306 -19.90 12.73 14.29
C VAL A 306 -19.46 11.55 15.15
N GLY A 307 -18.24 11.06 14.95
CA GLY A 307 -17.63 10.03 15.78
C GLY A 307 -16.13 10.23 15.90
N ASP A 308 -15.64 10.15 17.12
CA ASP A 308 -14.22 10.00 17.46
C ASP A 308 -14.11 8.71 18.28
N ILE A 309 -13.49 7.69 17.69
CA ILE A 309 -13.42 6.34 18.26
C ILE A 309 -11.98 6.09 18.71
N PRO A 310 -11.67 6.27 20.00
CA PRO A 310 -10.34 6.07 20.55
C PRO A 310 -10.08 4.59 20.88
N ASN A 311 -8.90 4.33 21.47
CA ASN A 311 -8.56 3.06 22.12
C ASN A 311 -8.51 1.85 21.19
N ILE A 312 -8.32 2.05 19.88
CA ILE A 312 -8.28 0.95 18.90
C ILE A 312 -6.96 0.18 19.05
N GLY A 313 -5.84 0.90 19.05
CA GLY A 313 -4.49 0.37 19.23
C GLY A 313 -3.43 1.31 18.66
N LYS A 314 -2.16 1.00 18.89
CA LYS A 314 -1.04 1.83 18.40
C LYS A 314 -0.82 1.60 16.91
N ILE A 315 -0.54 2.67 16.16
CA ILE A 315 -0.19 2.60 14.73
C ILE A 315 -1.31 1.95 13.91
N LEU A 316 -2.40 2.71 13.69
CA LEU A 316 -3.44 2.30 12.74
C LEU A 316 -2.94 2.40 11.30
N HIS A 317 -3.52 1.61 10.40
CA HIS A 317 -3.12 1.63 9.00
C HIS A 317 -4.32 1.47 8.06
N ASP A 318 -4.55 0.26 7.58
CA ASP A 318 -5.53 -0.14 6.59
C ASP A 318 -6.61 -1.03 7.21
N GLY A 319 -7.66 -1.31 6.46
CA GLY A 319 -8.85 -1.97 6.97
C GLY A 319 -9.80 -2.41 5.88
N LEU A 320 -10.84 -3.09 6.30
CA LEU A 320 -11.90 -3.60 5.45
C LEU A 320 -13.25 -3.42 6.13
N GLU A 321 -14.34 -3.51 5.38
CA GLU A 321 -15.69 -3.52 5.92
C GLU A 321 -16.33 -4.89 5.78
N ASN A 322 -17.29 -5.21 6.65
CA ASN A 322 -18.01 -6.47 6.55
C ASN A 322 -18.96 -6.49 5.35
N GLU A 323 -19.07 -7.65 4.73
CA GLU A 323 -20.13 -7.99 3.80
C GLU A 323 -21.33 -8.62 4.54
N GLY A 324 -22.31 -9.13 3.79
CA GLY A 324 -23.44 -9.88 4.32
C GLY A 324 -24.62 -9.01 4.73
N LYS A 325 -25.39 -9.46 5.73
CA LYS A 325 -26.68 -8.83 6.11
C LYS A 325 -26.52 -7.38 6.59
N GLU A 326 -25.49 -7.11 7.38
CA GLU A 326 -25.18 -5.77 7.89
C GLU A 326 -24.12 -5.09 7.00
N PHE A 327 -24.29 -5.15 5.68
CA PHE A 327 -23.32 -4.71 4.68
C PHE A 327 -22.73 -3.33 4.99
N GLY A 328 -21.41 -3.24 5.15
CA GLY A 328 -20.68 -2.01 5.43
C GLY A 328 -20.80 -1.48 6.86
N ARG A 329 -21.45 -2.18 7.80
CA ARG A 329 -21.69 -1.66 9.16
C ARG A 329 -20.43 -1.60 10.03
N TYR A 330 -19.57 -2.58 9.91
CA TYR A 330 -18.40 -2.76 10.75
C TYR A 330 -17.14 -2.51 9.94
N LEU A 331 -16.37 -1.50 10.37
CA LEU A 331 -15.02 -1.28 9.90
C LEU A 331 -14.05 -2.09 10.77
N PHE A 332 -13.34 -3.01 10.13
CA PHE A 332 -12.23 -3.74 10.70
C PHE A 332 -10.92 -3.01 10.39
N ILE A 333 -10.38 -2.29 11.37
CA ILE A 333 -9.20 -1.45 11.22
C ILE A 333 -7.97 -2.11 11.83
N ALA A 334 -6.90 -2.27 11.06
CA ALA A 334 -5.66 -2.87 11.53
C ALA A 334 -4.88 -1.90 12.42
N SER A 335 -4.47 -2.39 13.58
CA SER A 335 -3.47 -1.77 14.45
C SER A 335 -2.18 -2.60 14.38
N GLN A 336 -1.22 -2.11 13.60
CA GLN A 336 0.06 -2.79 13.37
C GLN A 336 1.01 -2.69 14.58
N GLY A 337 0.80 -1.73 15.47
CA GLY A 337 1.56 -1.59 16.70
C GLY A 337 1.00 -2.40 17.86
N SER A 338 -0.21 -2.94 17.74
CA SER A 338 -0.88 -3.70 18.81
C SER A 338 -1.38 -5.08 18.38
N ASP A 339 -1.07 -5.51 17.15
CA ASP A 339 -1.40 -6.82 16.60
C ASP A 339 -2.91 -7.18 16.66
N VAL A 340 -3.78 -6.18 16.49
CA VAL A 340 -5.25 -6.36 16.52
C VAL A 340 -5.92 -5.80 15.28
N MET A 341 -7.06 -6.38 14.91
CA MET A 341 -8.09 -5.72 14.12
C MET A 341 -9.13 -5.11 15.07
N GLY A 342 -9.23 -3.78 15.14
CA GLY A 342 -10.31 -3.12 15.87
C GLY A 342 -11.60 -3.15 15.08
N VAL A 343 -12.74 -3.35 15.76
CA VAL A 343 -14.07 -3.42 15.14
C VAL A 343 -14.85 -2.15 15.49
N VAL A 344 -14.98 -1.24 14.54
CA VAL A 344 -15.75 0.01 14.69
C VAL A 344 -17.15 -0.19 14.11
N ASP A 345 -18.20 0.01 14.90
CA ASP A 345 -19.59 -0.08 14.46
C ASP A 345 -20.11 1.31 14.03
N PHE A 346 -20.41 1.48 12.75
CA PHE A 346 -20.95 2.74 12.21
C PHE A 346 -22.33 3.11 12.78
N LYS A 347 -23.11 2.13 13.22
CA LYS A 347 -24.43 2.36 13.84
C LYS A 347 -24.28 3.11 15.16
N THR A 348 -23.47 2.53 16.04
CA THR A 348 -23.30 3.02 17.42
C THR A 348 -22.16 4.02 17.56
N LYS A 349 -21.28 4.11 16.56
CA LYS A 349 -20.07 4.96 16.51
C LYS A 349 -19.12 4.65 17.66
N LYS A 350 -18.92 3.35 17.91
CA LYS A 350 -18.10 2.83 19.01
C LYS A 350 -17.16 1.73 18.53
N LEU A 351 -16.06 1.56 19.25
CA LEU A 351 -15.26 0.35 19.20
C LEU A 351 -16.03 -0.76 19.94
N VAL A 352 -16.43 -1.81 19.22
CA VAL A 352 -17.25 -2.90 19.79
C VAL A 352 -16.44 -4.16 20.11
N ALA A 353 -15.28 -4.35 19.47
CA ALA A 353 -14.40 -5.47 19.73
C ALA A 353 -12.97 -5.20 19.23
N LYS A 354 -12.04 -6.08 19.63
CA LYS A 354 -10.70 -6.19 19.06
C LYS A 354 -10.41 -7.67 18.80
N VAL A 355 -10.12 -8.01 17.56
CA VAL A 355 -9.68 -9.34 17.17
C VAL A 355 -8.16 -9.39 17.27
N TYR A 356 -7.62 -10.17 18.22
CA TYR A 356 -6.19 -10.35 18.35
C TYR A 356 -5.65 -11.29 17.27
N THR A 357 -4.62 -10.86 16.55
CA THR A 357 -4.10 -11.57 15.37
C THR A 357 -2.87 -12.42 15.66
N GLY A 358 -2.32 -12.32 16.88
CA GLY A 358 -1.12 -13.04 17.32
C GLY A 358 0.08 -12.12 17.56
N PRO A 359 1.11 -12.56 18.28
CA PRO A 359 2.22 -11.71 18.70
C PRO A 359 3.13 -11.31 17.52
N GLY A 360 3.37 -10.00 17.38
CA GLY A 360 4.32 -9.45 16.41
C GLY A 360 3.90 -9.60 14.95
N THR A 361 2.64 -9.93 14.68
CA THR A 361 2.10 -10.20 13.34
C THR A 361 2.05 -8.95 12.48
N LYS A 362 1.71 -7.79 13.07
CA LYS A 362 1.39 -6.55 12.37
C LYS A 362 0.35 -6.80 11.27
N PRO A 363 -0.95 -6.91 11.61
CA PRO A 363 -1.97 -7.21 10.63
C PRO A 363 -1.99 -6.16 9.52
N HIS A 364 -2.12 -6.63 8.29
CA HIS A 364 -2.18 -5.83 7.09
C HIS A 364 -3.17 -6.49 6.12
N PRO A 365 -4.46 -6.13 6.21
CA PRO A 365 -5.48 -6.70 5.34
C PRO A 365 -5.33 -6.22 3.90
N GLY A 366 -4.69 -5.07 3.65
CA GLY A 366 -4.89 -4.32 2.43
C GLY A 366 -6.33 -3.83 2.40
N GLN A 367 -7.10 -4.32 1.42
CA GLN A 367 -8.56 -4.13 1.38
C GLN A 367 -9.32 -5.24 2.10
N GLY A 368 -8.59 -6.25 2.59
CA GLY A 368 -9.13 -7.38 3.31
C GLY A 368 -10.08 -8.22 2.46
N SER A 369 -10.79 -9.11 3.13
CA SER A 369 -11.84 -9.93 2.52
C SER A 369 -12.89 -10.25 3.56
N SER A 370 -14.16 -10.14 3.17
CA SER A 370 -15.31 -10.58 3.93
C SER A 370 -16.11 -11.53 3.02
N TRP A 371 -16.58 -12.67 3.51
CA TRP A 371 -17.37 -13.60 2.69
C TRP A 371 -18.28 -14.48 3.54
N TYR A 372 -19.25 -15.12 2.91
CA TYR A 372 -20.12 -16.10 3.56
C TYR A 372 -19.52 -17.51 3.57
N ASN A 373 -19.59 -18.17 4.71
CA ASN A 373 -19.20 -19.55 4.95
C ASN A 373 -20.40 -20.34 5.52
N ASP A 374 -20.61 -21.58 5.07
CA ASP A 374 -21.79 -22.36 5.44
C ASP A 374 -21.83 -22.74 6.93
N LYS A 375 -20.67 -22.88 7.57
CA LYS A 375 -20.53 -23.28 8.98
C LYS A 375 -20.54 -22.07 9.92
N TYR A 376 -19.79 -21.03 9.59
CA TYR A 376 -19.53 -19.89 10.48
C TYR A 376 -20.33 -18.62 10.12
N GLY A 377 -21.07 -18.63 9.01
CA GLY A 377 -21.77 -17.45 8.52
C GLY A 377 -20.81 -16.43 7.92
N GLN A 378 -21.00 -15.15 8.24
CA GLN A 378 -20.16 -14.08 7.72
C GLN A 378 -18.78 -14.10 8.40
N LEU A 379 -17.74 -14.27 7.59
CA LEU A 379 -16.34 -14.26 7.99
C LEU A 379 -15.64 -13.01 7.44
N ALA A 380 -14.53 -12.67 8.07
CA ALA A 380 -13.56 -11.71 7.57
C ALA A 380 -12.12 -12.19 7.82
N ALA A 381 -11.17 -11.67 7.03
CA ALA A 381 -9.76 -12.06 7.13
C ALA A 381 -8.79 -10.90 7.00
N THR A 382 -7.65 -11.06 7.66
CA THR A 382 -6.45 -10.26 7.47
C THR A 382 -5.26 -11.20 7.33
N GLN A 383 -4.22 -10.74 6.65
CA GLN A 383 -2.91 -11.37 6.73
C GLN A 383 -1.93 -10.53 7.54
N SER A 384 -0.70 -11.03 7.67
CA SER A 384 0.34 -10.46 8.52
C SER A 384 1.54 -9.98 7.70
N MET A 385 2.12 -8.85 8.08
CA MET A 385 3.32 -8.32 7.41
C MET A 385 4.60 -9.06 7.79
N ASN A 386 4.70 -9.49 9.06
CA ASN A 386 5.95 -10.01 9.61
C ASN A 386 6.05 -11.54 9.51
N VAL A 387 4.92 -12.24 9.66
CA VAL A 387 4.84 -13.71 9.67
C VAL A 387 3.88 -14.25 8.62
N GLY A 388 4.13 -15.47 8.15
CA GLY A 388 3.25 -16.16 7.20
C GLY A 388 1.99 -16.71 7.86
N ASN A 389 0.97 -15.87 8.00
CA ASN A 389 -0.30 -16.23 8.61
C ASN A 389 -1.46 -15.39 8.05
N VAL A 390 -2.59 -16.04 7.79
CA VAL A 390 -3.90 -15.43 7.54
C VAL A 390 -4.81 -15.74 8.72
N VAL A 391 -5.31 -14.70 9.38
CA VAL A 391 -6.23 -14.79 10.53
C VAL A 391 -7.65 -14.58 10.02
N ILE A 392 -8.55 -15.50 10.39
CA ILE A 392 -9.96 -15.49 9.98
C ILE A 392 -10.83 -15.47 11.24
N TRP A 393 -11.80 -14.56 11.29
CA TRP A 393 -12.75 -14.43 12.40
C TRP A 393 -14.20 -14.40 11.92
N ASP A 394 -15.11 -14.75 12.82
CA ASP A 394 -16.55 -14.77 12.58
C ASP A 394 -17.25 -13.47 13.04
N SER A 395 -18.59 -13.44 12.94
CA SER A 395 -19.40 -12.28 13.33
C SER A 395 -19.56 -12.10 14.86
N HIS A 396 -19.07 -13.04 15.67
CA HIS A 396 -18.92 -12.89 17.12
C HIS A 396 -17.54 -12.36 17.49
N TRP A 397 -16.70 -12.07 16.48
CA TRP A 397 -15.33 -11.57 16.61
C TRP A 397 -14.34 -12.61 17.13
N ASP A 398 -14.72 -13.89 17.09
CA ASP A 398 -13.87 -14.99 17.49
C ASP A 398 -12.98 -15.44 16.34
N VAL A 399 -11.69 -15.64 16.61
CA VAL A 399 -10.77 -16.21 15.61
C VAL A 399 -11.11 -17.69 15.42
N VAL A 400 -11.62 -18.03 14.25
CA VAL A 400 -12.01 -19.40 13.90
C VAL A 400 -10.91 -20.16 13.17
N ARG A 401 -9.94 -19.45 12.57
CA ARG A 401 -8.83 -20.08 11.86
C ARG A 401 -7.58 -19.20 11.79
N ASN A 402 -6.43 -19.86 11.89
CA ASN A 402 -5.13 -19.34 11.46
C ASN A 402 -4.60 -20.22 10.33
N VAL A 403 -4.36 -19.65 9.16
CA VAL A 403 -3.88 -20.37 7.97
C VAL A 403 -2.44 -19.98 7.70
N ARG A 404 -1.51 -20.93 7.81
CA ARG A 404 -0.08 -20.69 7.57
C ARG A 404 0.18 -20.42 6.09
N THR A 405 1.00 -19.42 5.81
CA THR A 405 1.50 -19.09 4.46
C THR A 405 3.03 -19.09 4.46
N ALA A 406 3.64 -18.93 3.29
CA ALA A 406 5.10 -19.05 3.12
C ALA A 406 5.89 -17.89 3.75
N GLY A 407 5.27 -16.75 4.02
CA GLY A 407 5.90 -15.60 4.67
C GLY A 407 4.96 -14.40 4.78
N GLY A 408 5.47 -13.30 5.33
CA GLY A 408 4.68 -12.07 5.48
C GLY A 408 4.19 -11.51 4.14
N GLY A 409 3.01 -10.90 4.13
CA GLY A 409 2.37 -10.35 2.94
C GLY A 409 1.77 -8.96 3.17
N LEU A 410 1.18 -8.39 2.11
CA LEU A 410 0.42 -7.14 2.15
C LEU A 410 -1.07 -7.28 1.78
N PHE A 411 -1.44 -8.17 0.85
CA PHE A 411 -2.84 -8.30 0.43
C PHE A 411 -3.42 -9.70 0.60
N VAL A 412 -4.61 -9.72 1.19
CA VAL A 412 -5.58 -10.81 1.14
C VAL A 412 -6.81 -10.32 0.35
N GLY A 413 -7.30 -11.10 -0.62
CA GLY A 413 -8.40 -10.70 -1.51
C GLY A 413 -9.30 -11.86 -1.93
N THR A 414 -10.59 -11.60 -2.15
CA THR A 414 -11.55 -12.56 -2.70
C THR A 414 -12.65 -11.85 -3.50
N SER A 415 -13.55 -12.63 -4.09
CA SER A 415 -14.83 -12.17 -4.64
C SER A 415 -15.84 -13.31 -4.62
N GLU A 416 -17.09 -13.02 -4.95
CA GLU A 416 -18.17 -14.00 -5.13
C GLU A 416 -17.89 -15.02 -6.25
N HIS A 417 -16.98 -14.70 -7.17
CA HIS A 417 -16.71 -15.51 -8.37
C HIS A 417 -15.61 -16.56 -8.22
N THR A 418 -14.82 -16.46 -7.15
CA THR A 418 -13.74 -17.41 -6.82
C THR A 418 -14.12 -18.22 -5.58
N PRO A 419 -13.75 -19.50 -5.48
CA PRO A 419 -13.88 -20.26 -4.24
C PRO A 419 -12.76 -19.92 -3.23
N PHE A 420 -11.80 -19.07 -3.60
CA PHE A 420 -10.59 -18.85 -2.82
C PHE A 420 -10.50 -17.45 -2.21
N ILE A 421 -9.83 -17.40 -1.07
CA ILE A 421 -9.12 -16.23 -0.60
C ILE A 421 -7.69 -16.31 -1.14
N TRP A 422 -7.20 -15.23 -1.74
CA TRP A 422 -5.88 -15.14 -2.35
C TRP A 422 -4.96 -14.34 -1.43
N SER A 423 -3.92 -14.98 -0.90
CA SER A 423 -2.97 -14.37 0.04
C SER A 423 -1.56 -14.34 -0.54
N ASP A 424 -1.03 -13.13 -0.69
CA ASP A 424 0.35 -12.92 -1.13
C ASP A 424 1.36 -13.06 0.01
N ASN A 425 2.64 -13.13 -0.36
CA ASN A 425 3.76 -13.30 0.56
C ASN A 425 4.85 -12.27 0.25
N VAL A 426 4.44 -11.10 -0.24
CA VAL A 426 5.32 -10.12 -0.88
C VAL A 426 6.44 -9.62 0.04
N LEU A 427 6.30 -9.74 1.36
CA LEU A 427 7.31 -9.38 2.37
C LEU A 427 8.12 -10.59 2.87
N GLY A 428 7.79 -11.81 2.46
CA GLY A 428 8.45 -13.06 2.90
C GLY A 428 9.86 -13.28 2.35
N GLY A 429 10.42 -12.33 1.60
CA GLY A 429 11.76 -12.42 1.01
C GLY A 429 11.87 -13.34 -0.21
N PRO A 430 13.07 -13.50 -0.79
CA PRO A 430 13.27 -14.13 -2.10
C PRO A 430 12.82 -15.59 -2.23
N THR A 431 12.66 -16.29 -1.11
CA THR A 431 12.22 -17.70 -1.05
C THR A 431 10.70 -17.88 -1.03
N ALA A 432 9.95 -16.81 -0.75
CA ALA A 432 8.51 -16.85 -0.52
C ALA A 432 7.72 -15.81 -1.33
N TRP A 433 8.31 -14.67 -1.69
CA TRP A 433 7.61 -13.54 -2.33
C TRP A 433 7.03 -13.79 -3.72
N ASN A 434 7.32 -14.97 -4.28
CA ASN A 434 6.86 -15.44 -5.58
C ASN A 434 5.73 -16.47 -5.44
N LYS A 435 5.19 -16.62 -4.23
CA LYS A 435 4.12 -17.56 -3.89
C LYS A 435 2.83 -16.82 -3.54
N MET A 436 1.72 -17.37 -4.01
CA MET A 436 0.36 -16.94 -3.71
C MET A 436 -0.43 -18.15 -3.20
N HIS A 437 -1.03 -18.03 -2.02
CA HIS A 437 -1.80 -19.11 -1.37
C HIS A 437 -3.28 -18.91 -1.66
N LEU A 438 -3.92 -19.93 -2.23
CA LEU A 438 -5.35 -19.97 -2.51
C LEU A 438 -6.00 -20.79 -1.39
N ILE A 439 -6.67 -20.11 -0.48
CA ILE A 439 -7.33 -20.69 0.70
C ILE A 439 -8.80 -20.90 0.35
N ASN A 440 -9.33 -22.11 0.47
CA ASN A 440 -10.73 -22.39 0.16
C ASN A 440 -11.65 -21.71 1.19
N LYS A 441 -12.63 -20.92 0.71
CA LYS A 441 -13.54 -20.12 1.54
C LYS A 441 -14.45 -20.94 2.46
N GLN A 442 -14.71 -22.20 2.11
CA GLN A 442 -15.57 -23.08 2.89
C GLN A 442 -14.76 -23.90 3.90
N THR A 443 -13.67 -24.53 3.47
CA THR A 443 -12.86 -25.39 4.36
C THR A 443 -11.89 -24.61 5.24
N LEU A 444 -11.53 -23.37 4.84
CA LEU A 444 -10.52 -22.53 5.48
C LEU A 444 -9.12 -23.18 5.51
N GLU A 445 -8.84 -24.03 4.50
CA GLU A 445 -7.54 -24.66 4.27
C GLU A 445 -6.92 -24.14 2.98
N VAL A 446 -5.58 -24.16 2.89
CA VAL A 446 -4.88 -23.93 1.62
C VAL A 446 -5.28 -25.05 0.65
N ASP A 447 -5.84 -24.69 -0.50
CA ASP A 447 -6.20 -25.62 -1.58
C ASP A 447 -5.07 -25.71 -2.61
N ARG A 448 -4.46 -24.57 -2.94
CA ARG A 448 -3.40 -24.45 -3.96
C ARG A 448 -2.36 -23.42 -3.58
N ILE A 449 -1.14 -23.65 -4.06
CA ILE A 449 -0.07 -22.66 -4.04
C ILE A 449 0.35 -22.38 -5.48
N ILE A 450 0.22 -21.12 -5.91
CA ILE A 450 0.81 -20.64 -7.15
C ILE A 450 2.23 -20.20 -6.84
N GLU A 451 3.22 -20.69 -7.59
CA GLU A 451 4.61 -20.26 -7.50
C GLU A 451 5.11 -19.82 -8.88
N VAL A 452 5.57 -18.58 -9.00
CA VAL A 452 6.10 -18.02 -10.25
C VAL A 452 7.62 -18.02 -10.20
N GLY A 453 8.25 -18.92 -10.94
CA GLY A 453 9.72 -19.00 -11.05
C GLY A 453 10.29 -18.07 -12.13
N THR A 454 11.58 -18.23 -12.43
CA THR A 454 12.29 -17.41 -13.43
C THR A 454 12.09 -17.87 -14.88
N LYS A 455 11.67 -19.13 -15.07
CA LYS A 455 11.46 -19.78 -16.38
C LYS A 455 10.17 -20.58 -16.45
N GLU A 456 9.71 -21.08 -15.31
CA GLU A 456 8.51 -21.91 -15.18
C GLU A 456 7.71 -21.40 -13.98
N GLY A 457 6.39 -21.40 -14.11
CA GLY A 457 5.47 -21.21 -13.01
C GLY A 457 4.67 -22.49 -12.82
N LYS A 458 4.20 -22.72 -11.60
CA LYS A 458 3.50 -23.95 -11.21
C LYS A 458 2.36 -23.68 -10.23
N VAL A 459 1.35 -24.54 -10.28
CA VAL A 459 0.32 -24.69 -9.25
C VAL A 459 0.60 -25.97 -8.50
N ILE A 460 0.65 -25.90 -7.18
CA ILE A 460 1.10 -26.98 -6.31
C ILE A 460 -0.01 -27.34 -5.33
N ASP A 461 -0.21 -28.64 -5.11
CA ASP A 461 -1.02 -29.16 -4.01
C ASP A 461 -0.27 -28.97 -2.67
N PRO A 462 -0.85 -28.29 -1.67
CA PRO A 462 -0.12 -27.89 -0.47
C PRO A 462 0.22 -29.07 0.47
N VAL A 463 -0.46 -30.20 0.35
CA VAL A 463 -0.29 -31.37 1.23
C VAL A 463 0.69 -32.37 0.62
N SER A 464 0.45 -32.78 -0.62
CA SER A 464 1.26 -33.77 -1.35
C SER A 464 2.47 -33.17 -2.06
N HIS A 465 2.54 -31.84 -2.17
CA HIS A 465 3.54 -31.09 -2.94
C HIS A 465 3.61 -31.45 -4.43
N LYS A 466 2.59 -32.16 -4.95
CA LYS A 466 2.51 -32.49 -6.37
C LYS A 466 2.24 -31.23 -7.19
N VAL A 467 2.91 -31.13 -8.34
CA VAL A 467 2.65 -30.08 -9.31
C VAL A 467 1.41 -30.44 -10.11
N LEU A 468 0.36 -29.63 -9.97
CA LEU A 468 -0.94 -29.82 -10.62
C LEU A 468 -0.98 -29.23 -12.03
N TYR A 469 -0.21 -28.17 -12.27
CA TYR A 469 -0.18 -27.44 -13.53
C TYR A 469 1.10 -26.63 -13.65
N LYS A 470 1.60 -26.43 -14.88
CA LYS A 470 2.81 -25.65 -15.19
C LYS A 470 2.58 -24.73 -16.38
N TRP A 471 3.29 -23.62 -16.43
CA TRP A 471 3.36 -22.74 -17.59
C TRP A 471 4.75 -22.12 -17.76
N LYS A 472 5.04 -21.63 -18.96
CA LYS A 472 6.29 -20.92 -19.26
C LYS A 472 6.26 -19.50 -18.73
N VAL A 473 7.29 -19.12 -17.98
CA VAL A 473 7.49 -17.77 -17.47
C VAL A 473 8.57 -17.07 -18.31
N PRO A 474 8.29 -15.91 -18.92
CA PRO A 474 9.33 -15.13 -19.61
C PRO A 474 10.43 -14.73 -18.62
N THR A 475 11.68 -15.05 -18.90
CA THR A 475 12.78 -14.67 -18.01
C THR A 475 13.05 -13.17 -18.10
N VAL A 476 13.12 -12.52 -16.93
CA VAL A 476 13.62 -11.15 -16.78
C VAL A 476 14.97 -11.22 -16.07
N LYS A 477 15.93 -10.41 -16.51
CA LYS A 477 17.27 -10.34 -15.94
C LYS A 477 17.50 -8.97 -15.32
N ASP A 478 18.25 -8.93 -14.23
CA ASP A 478 18.72 -7.67 -13.65
C ASP A 478 19.89 -7.08 -14.46
N LYS A 479 20.41 -5.94 -14.00
CA LYS A 479 21.56 -5.24 -14.60
C LYS A 479 22.83 -6.09 -14.70
N ASN A 480 22.94 -7.15 -13.89
CA ASN A 480 24.09 -8.06 -13.86
C ASN A 480 23.81 -9.33 -14.69
N GLY A 481 22.69 -9.40 -15.42
CA GLY A 481 22.31 -10.55 -16.23
C GLY A 481 21.74 -11.73 -15.42
N LYS A 482 21.53 -11.58 -14.11
CA LYS A 482 20.98 -12.63 -13.24
C LYS A 482 19.46 -12.67 -13.38
N ALA A 483 18.89 -13.86 -13.46
CA ALA A 483 17.44 -14.03 -13.55
C ALA A 483 16.76 -13.53 -12.27
N VAL A 484 15.72 -12.72 -12.44
CA VAL A 484 14.95 -12.11 -11.36
C VAL A 484 13.78 -13.02 -11.02
N ILE A 485 13.68 -13.42 -9.75
CA ILE A 485 12.49 -14.11 -9.22
C ILE A 485 11.37 -13.06 -9.10
N PRO A 486 10.20 -13.28 -9.73
CA PRO A 486 9.07 -12.38 -9.62
C PRO A 486 8.62 -12.17 -8.17
N ARG A 487 8.52 -10.92 -7.75
CA ARG A 487 7.89 -10.51 -6.50
C ARG A 487 6.42 -10.23 -6.80
N ILE A 488 5.51 -11.09 -6.33
CA ILE A 488 4.10 -11.06 -6.68
C ILE A 488 3.23 -10.54 -5.53
N LEU A 489 2.19 -9.76 -5.86
CA LEU A 489 1.29 -9.15 -4.88
C LEU A 489 -0.06 -8.79 -5.49
N HIS A 490 -1.03 -8.50 -4.62
CA HIS A 490 -2.31 -7.88 -4.95
C HIS A 490 -3.12 -8.64 -6.02
N ALA A 491 -3.75 -9.73 -5.59
CA ALA A 491 -4.67 -10.51 -6.41
C ALA A 491 -6.00 -9.76 -6.60
N GLU A 492 -6.22 -9.21 -7.80
CA GLU A 492 -7.42 -8.43 -8.12
C GLU A 492 -8.39 -9.21 -9.02
N PRO A 493 -9.64 -9.44 -8.60
CA PRO A 493 -10.71 -9.95 -9.46
C PRO A 493 -10.97 -9.04 -10.67
N ALA A 494 -11.09 -9.64 -11.86
CA ALA A 494 -11.37 -8.93 -13.10
C ALA A 494 -12.12 -9.81 -14.12
N ASN A 495 -12.49 -9.20 -15.25
CA ASN A 495 -13.19 -9.86 -16.36
C ASN A 495 -14.49 -10.55 -15.91
N HIS A 496 -15.31 -9.85 -15.14
CA HIS A 496 -16.56 -10.33 -14.57
C HIS A 496 -16.35 -11.62 -13.77
N GLY A 497 -15.28 -11.64 -12.97
CA GLY A 497 -14.94 -12.77 -12.11
C GLY A 497 -14.31 -13.98 -12.81
N LYS A 498 -14.00 -13.89 -14.11
CA LYS A 498 -13.29 -14.96 -14.81
C LYS A 498 -11.81 -14.97 -14.45
N TRP A 499 -11.23 -13.80 -14.20
CA TRP A 499 -9.81 -13.63 -14.00
C TRP A 499 -9.47 -13.11 -12.61
N THR A 500 -8.27 -13.46 -12.18
CA THR A 500 -7.56 -12.80 -11.09
C THR A 500 -6.24 -12.28 -11.65
N MET A 501 -6.03 -10.96 -11.53
CA MET A 501 -4.80 -10.28 -11.93
C MET A 501 -3.83 -10.26 -10.76
N ILE A 502 -2.59 -10.70 -10.97
CA ILE A 502 -1.53 -10.64 -9.96
C ILE A 502 -0.37 -9.83 -10.54
N SER A 503 -0.02 -8.75 -9.86
CA SER A 503 1.11 -7.90 -10.25
C SER A 503 2.44 -8.60 -9.98
N GLU A 504 3.35 -8.57 -10.94
CA GLU A 504 4.73 -9.02 -10.75
C GLU A 504 5.66 -7.80 -10.69
N TRP A 505 5.80 -7.25 -9.48
CA TRP A 505 6.32 -5.92 -9.21
C TRP A 505 7.70 -5.67 -9.83
N ASN A 506 8.64 -6.60 -9.65
CA ASN A 506 10.01 -6.42 -10.12
C ASN A 506 10.27 -6.94 -11.55
N THR A 507 9.24 -7.41 -12.27
CA THR A 507 9.40 -7.95 -13.64
C THR A 507 8.54 -7.26 -14.70
N GLY A 508 7.85 -6.18 -14.35
CA GLY A 508 7.24 -5.28 -15.33
C GLY A 508 6.04 -5.87 -16.08
N ARG A 509 5.28 -6.73 -15.41
CA ARG A 509 4.13 -7.43 -15.98
C ARG A 509 3.07 -7.78 -14.94
N ILE A 510 1.90 -8.15 -15.42
CA ILE A 510 0.79 -8.72 -14.63
C ILE A 510 0.51 -10.12 -15.17
N GLY A 511 0.45 -11.11 -14.27
CA GLY A 511 -0.03 -12.45 -14.57
C GLY A 511 -1.56 -12.51 -14.45
N ILE A 512 -2.21 -13.12 -15.43
CA ILE A 512 -3.66 -13.35 -15.43
C ILE A 512 -3.90 -14.83 -15.15
N TYR A 513 -4.74 -15.11 -14.16
CA TYR A 513 -5.08 -16.46 -13.71
C TYR A 513 -6.59 -16.65 -13.78
N ASP A 514 -7.04 -17.87 -14.07
CA ASP A 514 -8.45 -18.24 -13.97
C ASP A 514 -8.87 -18.22 -12.50
N ALA A 515 -9.94 -17.46 -12.17
CA ALA A 515 -10.32 -17.18 -10.79
C ALA A 515 -10.82 -18.43 -10.03
N LYS A 516 -11.31 -19.45 -10.75
CA LYS A 516 -11.88 -20.67 -10.14
C LYS A 516 -10.85 -21.77 -9.94
N THR A 517 -9.78 -21.77 -10.74
CA THR A 517 -8.80 -22.87 -10.76
C THR A 517 -7.39 -22.43 -10.41
N GLY A 518 -7.08 -21.13 -10.45
CA GLY A 518 -5.72 -20.63 -10.30
C GLY A 518 -4.79 -20.96 -11.47
N LYS A 519 -5.32 -21.51 -12.58
CA LYS A 519 -4.51 -21.80 -13.78
C LYS A 519 -4.11 -20.51 -14.47
N PHE A 520 -2.85 -20.43 -14.87
CA PHE A 520 -2.35 -19.29 -15.64
C PHE A 520 -3.04 -19.20 -17.01
N VAL A 521 -3.37 -17.98 -17.42
CA VAL A 521 -4.02 -17.65 -18.70
C VAL A 521 -3.04 -16.94 -19.63
N LYS A 522 -2.51 -15.78 -19.20
CA LYS A 522 -1.61 -14.95 -20.02
C LYS A 522 -0.88 -13.89 -19.19
N TYR A 523 0.07 -13.20 -19.84
CA TYR A 523 0.75 -12.03 -19.29
C TYR A 523 0.32 -10.74 -19.98
N ILE A 524 0.14 -9.68 -19.19
CA ILE A 524 0.17 -8.29 -19.67
C ILE A 524 1.58 -7.75 -19.43
N LYS A 525 2.26 -7.29 -20.47
CA LYS A 525 3.69 -6.90 -20.44
C LYS A 525 3.87 -5.42 -20.76
N GLY A 526 5.08 -4.90 -20.57
CA GLY A 526 5.43 -3.52 -20.92
C GLY A 526 5.00 -2.51 -19.86
N LEU A 527 5.01 -2.93 -18.60
CA LEU A 527 4.74 -2.11 -17.43
C LEU A 527 6.05 -1.86 -16.68
N THR A 528 6.14 -0.75 -15.98
CA THR A 528 7.26 -0.36 -15.14
C THR A 528 6.82 -0.44 -13.69
N THR A 529 7.34 -1.42 -12.95
CA THR A 529 7.00 -1.65 -11.54
C THR A 529 5.49 -1.66 -11.25
N PRO A 530 4.70 -2.52 -11.93
CA PRO A 530 3.27 -2.62 -11.66
C PRO A 530 3.06 -3.11 -10.22
N THR A 531 2.30 -2.37 -9.42
CA THR A 531 2.02 -2.73 -8.02
C THR A 531 0.55 -3.00 -7.85
N PHE A 532 -0.25 -1.96 -7.61
CA PHE A 532 -1.67 -2.11 -7.37
C PHE A 532 -2.44 -2.16 -8.69
N THR A 533 -3.40 -3.09 -8.75
CA THR A 533 -4.30 -3.27 -9.89
C THR A 533 -5.72 -3.19 -9.38
N TYR A 534 -6.54 -2.25 -9.87
CA TYR A 534 -7.91 -2.04 -9.38
C TYR A 534 -8.91 -2.22 -10.53
N SER A 535 -9.82 -3.16 -10.39
CA SER A 535 -10.86 -3.45 -11.37
C SER A 535 -12.11 -2.63 -11.09
N ILE A 536 -12.60 -1.87 -12.07
CA ILE A 536 -13.73 -0.95 -11.87
C ILE A 536 -15.00 -1.69 -11.49
N GLU A 537 -15.27 -2.83 -12.10
CA GLU A 537 -16.40 -3.69 -11.72
C GLU A 537 -16.33 -4.16 -10.26
N HIS A 538 -15.16 -4.60 -9.80
CA HIS A 538 -14.98 -5.16 -8.47
C HIS A 538 -15.08 -4.07 -7.40
N ARG A 539 -14.44 -2.92 -7.64
CA ARG A 539 -14.46 -1.78 -6.72
C ARG A 539 -15.81 -1.08 -6.64
N GLN A 540 -16.71 -1.35 -7.58
CA GLN A 540 -18.06 -0.79 -7.53
C GLN A 540 -18.93 -1.48 -6.48
N THR A 541 -18.70 -2.76 -6.18
CA THR A 541 -19.64 -3.60 -5.42
C THR A 541 -19.20 -3.89 -3.99
N ILE A 542 -17.93 -3.67 -3.65
CA ILE A 542 -17.39 -3.89 -2.30
C ILE A 542 -17.56 -2.64 -1.41
N PRO A 543 -17.83 -2.79 -0.10
CA PRO A 543 -17.79 -1.69 0.86
C PRO A 543 -16.32 -1.32 1.19
N GLY A 544 -16.06 -0.08 1.60
CA GLY A 544 -14.69 0.44 1.78
C GLY A 544 -13.99 0.88 0.49
N ALA A 545 -12.75 1.38 0.63
CA ALA A 545 -12.01 2.12 -0.40
C ALA A 545 -11.52 1.32 -1.62
#